data_AF-X1AQE2-F1
#
_entry.id   AF-X1AQE2-F1
#
_cell.length_a   1.000
_cell.length_b   1.000
_cell.length_c   1.000
_cell.angle_alpha   90.00
_cell.angle_beta   90.00
_cell.angle_gamma   90.00
#
_symmetry.space_group_name_H-M   'P 1'
#
loop_
_entity.id
_entity.type
_entity.pdbx_description
1 polymer ?
#
loop_
_entity_poly.entity_id
_entity_poly.type
_entity_poly.pdbx_seq_one_letter_code
_entity_poly.pdbx_strand_id
1 'polypeptide(L)' 'MYYIGIDVSKKDLSVFDGKKDLKFINKEGLKSFKKYLKKKVNFSDLVIIFEPTGVYSLY' A
#
# COMPACT_ATOMS: atom_id res chain seq x y z
N MET A 1 4.29 -15.72 3.74
CA MET A 1 3.91 -14.35 4.10
C MET A 1 4.71 -13.35 3.28
N TYR A 2 4.03 -12.37 2.69
CA TYR A 2 4.59 -11.28 1.90
C TYR A 2 4.26 -9.97 2.60
N TYR A 3 5.28 -9.17 2.90
CA TYR A 3 5.13 -7.95 3.69
C TYR A 3 5.24 -6.73 2.79
N ILE A 4 4.36 -5.76 3.03
CA ILE A 4 4.37 -4.48 2.32
C ILE A 4 4.29 -3.35 3.35
N GLY A 5 5.25 -2.43 3.30
CA GLY A 5 5.18 -1.17 4.03
C GLY A 5 4.36 -0.16 3.23
N ILE A 6 3.44 0.55 3.88
CA ILE A 6 2.63 1.59 3.26
C ILE A 6 2.65 2.84 4.13
N ASP A 7 3.02 3.96 3.52
CA ASP A 7 2.83 5.31 4.04
C ASP A 7 1.74 6.02 3.22
N VAL A 8 0.76 6.61 3.91
CA VAL A 8 -0.43 7.21 3.31
C VAL A 8 -0.36 8.72 3.37
N SER A 9 -0.40 9.35 2.20
CA SER A 9 -0.56 10.81 2.07
C SER A 9 -1.89 11.16 1.39
N LYS A 10 -2.26 12.45 1.43
CA LYS A 10 -3.48 12.97 0.78
C LYS A 10 -3.59 12.62 -0.70
N LYS A 11 -2.48 12.60 -1.43
CA LYS A 11 -2.47 12.45 -2.89
C LYS A 11 -1.96 11.09 -3.33
N ASP A 12 -1.03 10.51 -2.57
CA ASP A 12 -0.28 9.33 -2.97
C ASP A 12 -0.12 8.34 -1.81
N LEU A 13 -0.05 7.06 -2.17
CA LEU A 13 0.41 5.96 -1.33
C LEU A 13 1.86 5.65 -1.71
N SER A 14 2.76 5.79 -0.75
CA SER A 14 4.13 5.30 -0.86
C SER A 14 4.15 3.86 -0.37
N VAL A 15 4.61 2.94 -1.22
CA VAL A 15 4.52 1.50 -0.98
C VAL A 15 5.90 0.88 -1.16
N PHE A 16 6.39 0.17 -0.15
CA PHE A 16 7.61 -0.61 -0.23
C PHE A 16 7.29 -2.11 -0.25
N ASP A 17 7.65 -2.79 -1.34
CA ASP A 17 7.31 -4.22 -1.54
C ASP A 17 8.39 -5.20 -1.02
N GLY A 18 9.33 -4.71 -0.22
CA GLY A 18 10.50 -5.45 0.25
C GLY A 18 11.69 -5.43 -0.72
N LYS A 19 11.49 -4.96 -1.96
CA LYS A 19 12.56 -4.86 -2.97
C LYS A 19 12.70 -3.46 -3.55
N LYS A 20 11.58 -2.75 -3.71
CA LYS A 20 11.55 -1.42 -4.30
C LYS A 20 10.42 -0.57 -3.76
N ASP A 21 10.62 0.72 -3.90
CA ASP A 21 9.61 1.74 -3.69
C ASP A 21 8.69 1.86 -4.91
N LEU A 22 7.41 2.03 -4.61
CA LEU A 22 6.33 2.21 -5.56
C LEU A 22 5.47 3.36 -5.07
N LYS A 23 4.89 4.12 -6.02
CA LYS A 23 3.90 5.15 -5.72
C LYS A 23 2.60 4.85 -6.44
N PHE A 24 1.51 4.98 -5.72
CA PHE A 24 0.15 4.85 -6.25
C PHE A 24 -0.64 6.10 -5.89
N ILE A 25 -1.56 6.51 -6.75
CA ILE A 25 -2.45 7.62 -6.43
C ILE A 25 -3.42 7.16 -5.32
N ASN A 26 -3.52 7.97 -4.25
CA ASN A 26 -4.50 7.77 -3.19
C ASN A 26 -5.89 8.24 -3.68
N LYS A 27 -6.59 7.33 -4.33
CA LYS A 27 -7.96 7.51 -4.82
C LYS A 27 -8.84 6.39 -4.29
N GLU A 28 -10.11 6.72 -4.06
CA GLU A 28 -11.10 5.79 -3.56
C GLU A 28 -11.09 4.45 -4.33
N GLY A 29 -11.16 3.35 -3.56
CA GLY A 29 -11.15 1.99 -4.09
C GLY A 29 -9.78 1.43 -4.49
N LEU A 30 -8.73 2.26 -4.58
CA LEU A 30 -7.33 1.86 -4.78
C LEU A 30 -7.10 0.88 -5.94
N LYS A 31 -7.78 1.09 -7.08
CA LYS A 31 -7.83 0.13 -8.20
C LYS A 31 -6.45 -0.29 -8.72
N SER A 32 -5.53 0.67 -8.87
CA SER A 32 -4.16 0.43 -9.35
C SER A 32 -3.35 -0.44 -8.36
N PHE A 33 -3.44 -0.12 -7.07
CA PHE A 33 -2.77 -0.87 -6.02
C PHE A 33 -3.35 -2.30 -5.89
N LYS A 34 -4.67 -2.46 -5.89
CA LYS A 34 -5.32 -3.79 -5.90
C LYS A 34 -4.90 -4.64 -7.10
N LYS A 35 -4.79 -4.05 -8.29
CA LYS A 35 -4.32 -4.74 -9.50
C LYS A 35 -2.86 -5.16 -9.37
N TYR A 36 -2.01 -4.35 -8.74
CA TYR A 36 -0.63 -4.70 -8.45
C TYR A 36 -0.54 -5.90 -7.49
N LEU A 37 -1.28 -5.88 -6.37
CA LEU A 37 -1.29 -6.96 -5.38
C LEU A 37 -1.75 -8.30 -5.98
N LYS A 38 -2.86 -8.29 -6.74
CA LYS A 38 -3.40 -9.49 -7.42
C LYS A 38 -2.40 -10.20 -8.34
N LYS A 39 -1.41 -9.47 -8.87
CA LYS A 39 -0.37 -10.04 -9.74
C LYS A 39 0.83 -10.59 -8.99
N LYS A 40 1.03 -10.15 -7.75
CA LYS A 40 2.24 -10.38 -6.97
C LYS A 40 2.06 -11.45 -5.90
N VAL A 41 0.88 -11.48 -5.27
CA VAL A 41 0.63 -12.27 -4.08
C VAL A 41 -0.78 -12.83 -4.07
N ASN A 42 -0.96 -13.96 -3.40
CA ASN A 42 -2.27 -14.34 -2.90
C ASN A 42 -2.58 -13.48 -1.66
N PHE A 43 -3.82 -13.01 -1.54
CA PHE A 43 -4.18 -12.10 -0.44
C PHE A 43 -4.13 -12.77 0.94
N SER A 44 -4.29 -14.10 1.00
CA SER A 44 -4.14 -14.89 2.22
C SER A 44 -2.75 -14.78 2.86
N ASP A 45 -1.73 -14.50 2.03
CA ASP A 45 -0.34 -14.44 2.47
C ASP A 45 0.17 -13.01 2.64
N LEU A 46 -0.68 -12.00 2.39
CA LEU A 46 -0.30 -10.59 2.41
C LEU A 46 -0.43 -10.00 3.82
N VAL A 47 0.67 -9.42 4.30
CA VAL A 47 0.70 -8.59 5.50
C VAL A 47 1.01 -7.16 5.09
N ILE A 48 0.13 -6.23 5.45
CA ILE A 48 0.33 -4.80 5.22
C ILE A 48 0.74 -4.16 6.53
N ILE A 49 1.91 -3.55 6.54
CA ILE A 49 2.43 -2.74 7.63
C ILE A 49 2.13 -1.30 7.27
N PHE A 50 1.17 -0.71 7.97
CA PHE A 50 0.78 0.67 7.77
C PHE A 50 1.56 1.56 8.73
N GLU A 51 2.31 2.52 8.19
CA GLU A 51 2.97 3.55 8.97
C GLU A 51 2.01 4.76 9.10
N PRO A 52 1.51 5.05 10.32
CA PRO A 52 0.59 6.15 10.54
C PRO A 52 1.35 7.48 10.64
N THR A 53 2.06 7.85 9.58
CA THR A 53 2.84 9.09 9.50
C THR A 53 1.99 10.24 8.95
N GLY A 54 0.97 10.66 9.70
CA GLY A 54 0.28 11.93 9.45
C GLY A 54 -1.15 12.04 9.97
N VAL A 55 -1.72 13.25 9.86
CA VAL A 55 -3.14 13.53 10.23
C VAL A 55 -4.17 12.71 9.44
N TYR A 56 -3.73 12.02 8.39
CA TYR A 56 -4.56 11.13 7.55
C TYR A 56 -4.58 9.68 8.04
N SER A 57 -3.86 9.38 9.12
CA SER A 57 -3.86 8.05 9.76
C SER A 57 -4.98 7.89 10.79
N LEU A 58 -5.71 8.97 11.08
CA LEU A 58 -6.76 9.05 12.09
C LEU A 58 -8.19 8.99 11.52
N TYR A 59 -8.34 8.88 10.19
CA TYR A 59 -9.64 8.88 9.49
C TYR A 59 -9.77 7.69 8.54
#